data_AF-A0A1X2HLS5-F1
#
_entry.id   AF-A0A1X2HLS5-F1
#
_cell.length_a   1.000
_cell.length_b   1.000
_cell.length_c   1.000
_cell.angle_alpha   90.00
_cell.angle_beta   90.00
_cell.angle_gamma   90.00
#
_symmetry.space_group_name_H-M   'P 1'
#
loop_
_entity.id
_entity.type
_entity.pdbx_description
1 polymer ?
#
loop_
_entity_poly.entity_id
_entity_poly.type
_entity_poly.pdbx_seq_one_letter_code
_entity_poly.pdbx_strand_id
1 'polypeptide(L)'
;MSTRRRRRYFQGKRLVFLLIFILSWHTLPARGEPLAGVLFSPNTNFTQCSDATIFNVSTVERIYDTVTNAYDLSINATTGIAVTELNPELTVYSTARTEVILGFQTVYNELQALCPDIANGCPVNENKTVQLRKSFVLPGTGLPFADIITRYTAYPSTGNGSAWACVAFAPIGYLNPVWQKVFLYLSISFTVFAALVSLISCFATVSNTDHDLLLLTSNYCMLPAALRLRTPGFFDIIYYCQFVVVSGLLTLDYPRFYPLFTSIFSWSFLLVPADWIQNDIVDAIFSKWVPTSDEQGVNVVGTGMNVFSQAVDISVNGFFITALLYFALIVTAATCLCGALCAGVALLSRVSPFRFGGQFRKVGNFTIGTYTFPLF
;
A
#
# COMPACT_ATOMS: atom_id res chain seq x y z
N MET A 1 42.96 30.67 37.50
CA MET A 1 41.72 31.14 36.83
C MET A 1 41.66 30.61 35.40
N SER A 2 41.28 29.34 35.17
CA SER A 2 41.24 28.77 33.80
C SER A 2 40.35 27.51 33.70
N THR A 3 39.07 27.60 34.11
CA THR A 3 38.15 26.44 34.04
C THR A 3 36.67 26.84 33.85
N ARG A 4 36.37 27.84 33.02
CA ARG A 4 34.95 28.27 32.80
C ARG A 4 34.49 28.46 31.35
N ARG A 5 35.19 27.91 30.34
CA ARG A 5 34.84 28.12 28.91
C ARG A 5 34.45 26.88 28.09
N ARG A 6 34.13 25.74 28.70
CA ARG A 6 33.74 24.50 27.97
C ARG A 6 32.27 24.08 28.04
N ARG A 7 31.36 24.85 28.65
CA ARG A 7 29.94 24.44 28.84
C ARG A 7 28.90 24.98 27.85
N ARG A 8 29.23 25.88 26.92
CA ARG A 8 28.21 26.49 26.01
C ARG A 8 28.07 25.87 24.62
N TYR A 9 28.94 24.96 24.20
CA TYR A 9 28.86 24.34 22.86
C TYR A 9 27.93 23.11 22.78
N PHE A 10 27.38 22.66 23.91
CA PHE A 10 26.60 21.42 23.97
C PHE A 10 25.07 21.63 23.93
N GLN A 11 24.59 22.88 24.00
CA GLN A 11 23.16 23.19 24.00
C GLN A 11 22.56 23.42 22.60
N GLY A 12 23.34 23.88 21.62
CA GLY A 12 22.84 24.10 20.25
C GLY A 12 22.58 22.81 19.45
N LYS A 13 23.25 21.71 19.78
CA LYS A 13 23.08 20.42 19.08
C LYS A 13 21.81 19.66 19.48
N ARG A 14 21.26 19.89 20.69
CA ARG A 14 20.04 19.23 21.15
C ARG A 14 18.76 19.81 20.52
N LEU A 15 18.77 21.10 20.14
CA LEU A 15 17.60 21.78 19.58
C LEU A 15 17.35 21.40 18.11
N VAL A 16 18.42 21.22 17.33
CA VAL A 16 18.32 20.83 15.90
C VAL A 16 17.84 19.38 15.75
N PHE A 17 18.29 18.49 16.64
CA PHE A 17 17.81 17.10 16.67
C PHE A 17 16.33 17.00 17.03
N LEU A 18 15.86 17.84 17.97
CA LEU A 18 14.45 17.87 18.38
C LEU A 18 13.54 18.42 17.26
N LEU A 19 14.01 19.42 16.50
CA LEU A 19 13.26 19.98 15.36
C LEU A 19 13.15 19.01 14.17
N ILE A 20 14.19 18.22 13.88
CA ILE A 20 14.13 17.18 12.85
C ILE A 20 13.19 16.04 13.28
N PHE A 21 13.20 15.65 14.56
CA PHE A 21 12.31 14.62 15.10
C PHE A 21 10.84 15.06 15.15
N ILE A 22 10.57 16.34 15.42
CA ILE A 22 9.22 16.91 15.44
C ILE A 22 8.68 17.11 14.01
N LEU A 23 9.52 17.55 13.06
CA LEU A 23 9.13 17.66 11.66
C LEU A 23 8.83 16.30 11.04
N SER A 24 9.61 15.25 11.37
CA SER A 24 9.32 13.89 10.88
C SER A 24 8.06 13.27 11.49
N TRP A 25 7.62 13.73 12.66
CA TRP A 25 6.40 13.21 13.31
C TRP A 25 5.12 13.85 12.77
N HIS A 26 5.18 15.10 12.32
CA HIS A 26 4.02 15.83 11.79
C HIS A 26 3.87 15.75 10.26
N THR A 27 4.89 15.31 9.52
CA THR A 27 4.80 15.07 8.08
C THR A 27 4.62 13.60 7.72
N LEU A 28 4.27 12.73 8.68
CA LEU A 28 3.65 11.47 8.32
C LEU A 28 2.23 11.85 7.87
N PRO A 29 1.92 11.85 6.56
CA PRO A 29 0.54 11.95 6.15
C PRO A 29 -0.15 10.81 6.90
N ALA A 30 -1.12 11.16 7.73
CA ALA A 30 -2.12 10.21 8.14
C ALA A 30 -2.63 9.67 6.81
N ARG A 31 -2.18 8.47 6.43
CA ARG A 31 -2.76 7.75 5.32
C ARG A 31 -4.24 7.78 5.66
N GLY A 32 -5.04 8.47 4.84
CA GLY A 32 -6.49 8.30 4.88
C GLY A 32 -6.70 6.80 4.98
N GLU A 33 -7.47 6.38 5.99
CA GLU A 33 -7.61 4.96 6.29
C GLU A 33 -7.88 4.24 4.97
N PRO A 34 -6.98 3.36 4.50
CA PRO A 34 -7.12 2.77 3.19
C PRO A 34 -8.39 1.91 3.27
N LEU A 35 -9.49 2.41 2.69
CA LEU A 35 -10.79 1.73 2.64
C LEU A 35 -11.10 1.00 3.96
N ALA A 36 -11.09 1.72 5.10
CA ALA A 36 -11.69 1.17 6.31
C ALA A 36 -13.18 0.93 6.04
N GLY A 37 -13.60 -0.31 6.16
CA GLY A 37 -14.96 -0.74 5.86
C GLY A 37 -14.94 -1.76 4.76
N VAL A 38 -15.13 -1.35 3.51
CA VAL A 38 -15.68 -2.25 2.49
C VAL A 38 -14.72 -2.50 1.33
N LEU A 39 -14.30 -3.76 1.17
CA LEU A 39 -13.58 -4.19 -0.02
C LEU A 39 -14.58 -4.64 -1.09
N PHE A 40 -14.66 -3.88 -2.17
CA PHE A 40 -15.54 -4.13 -3.30
C PHE A 40 -14.77 -4.80 -4.45
N SER A 41 -15.35 -5.84 -5.05
CA SER A 41 -14.78 -6.49 -6.23
C SER A 41 -15.70 -6.33 -7.44
N PRO A 42 -15.15 -6.09 -8.64
CA PRO A 42 -15.93 -5.86 -9.86
C PRO A 42 -16.79 -7.07 -10.26
N ASN A 43 -17.88 -6.76 -10.98
CA ASN A 43 -19.04 -7.64 -11.14
C ASN A 43 -18.85 -8.87 -12.04
N THR A 44 -17.68 -9.02 -12.65
CA THR A 44 -17.40 -9.94 -13.78
C THR A 44 -16.31 -10.97 -13.49
N ASN A 45 -15.71 -10.98 -12.30
CA ASN A 45 -14.55 -11.82 -12.01
C ASN A 45 -14.95 -13.12 -11.28
N PHE A 46 -15.60 -14.03 -12.02
CA PHE A 46 -15.98 -15.36 -11.53
C PHE A 46 -15.76 -16.42 -12.61
N THR A 47 -15.58 -17.66 -12.17
CA THR A 47 -15.45 -18.83 -13.03
C THR A 47 -16.53 -19.84 -12.67
N GLN A 48 -17.22 -20.37 -13.68
CA GLN A 48 -18.13 -21.49 -13.46
C GLN A 48 -17.31 -22.77 -13.35
N CYS A 49 -17.55 -23.57 -12.31
CA CYS A 49 -16.76 -24.78 -12.04
C CYS A 49 -17.36 -26.07 -12.62
N SER A 50 -18.49 -25.98 -13.34
CA SER A 50 -19.15 -27.11 -14.00
C SER A 50 -19.60 -26.67 -15.39
N ASP A 51 -19.46 -27.55 -16.39
CA ASP A 51 -19.84 -27.27 -17.78
C ASP A 51 -21.36 -27.32 -18.01
N ALA A 52 -22.12 -27.90 -17.09
CA ALA A 52 -23.58 -27.97 -17.13
C ALA A 52 -24.18 -27.11 -16.01
N THR A 53 -24.29 -25.81 -16.24
CA THR A 53 -24.96 -24.89 -15.31
C THR A 53 -26.39 -24.62 -15.79
N ILE A 54 -27.35 -25.05 -14.97
CA ILE A 54 -28.77 -24.73 -15.18
C ILE A 54 -29.05 -23.27 -14.79
N PHE A 55 -28.24 -22.74 -13.87
CA PHE A 55 -28.21 -21.31 -13.56
C PHE A 55 -27.14 -20.63 -14.42
N ASN A 56 -27.57 -19.80 -15.36
CA ASN A 56 -26.65 -18.95 -16.10
C ASN A 56 -26.39 -17.68 -15.31
N VAL A 57 -25.21 -17.56 -14.71
CA VAL A 57 -24.82 -16.44 -13.86
C VAL A 57 -24.42 -15.25 -14.72
N SER A 58 -25.08 -14.10 -14.53
CA SER A 58 -24.83 -12.89 -15.31
C SER A 58 -23.88 -11.93 -14.60
N THR A 59 -24.11 -11.66 -13.32
CA THR A 59 -23.30 -10.72 -12.53
C THR A 59 -23.12 -11.21 -11.10
N VAL A 60 -21.94 -10.97 -10.53
CA VAL A 60 -21.64 -11.28 -9.15
C VAL A 60 -21.13 -10.04 -8.46
N GLU A 61 -21.79 -9.62 -7.39
CA GLU A 61 -21.34 -8.58 -6.50
C GLU A 61 -20.94 -9.19 -5.16
N ARG A 62 -19.87 -8.68 -4.58
CA ARG A 62 -19.35 -9.15 -3.31
C ARG A 62 -18.67 -8.03 -2.56
N ILE A 63 -18.96 -7.99 -1.28
CA ILE A 63 -18.67 -6.89 -0.38
C ILE A 63 -18.13 -7.54 0.89
N TYR A 64 -16.89 -7.22 1.24
CA TYR A 64 -16.32 -7.66 2.50
C TYR A 64 -16.11 -6.47 3.42
N ASP A 65 -16.82 -6.45 4.54
CA ASP A 65 -16.64 -5.44 5.58
C ASP A 65 -15.61 -5.89 6.61
N THR A 66 -14.48 -5.18 6.65
CA THR A 66 -13.36 -5.37 7.57
C THR A 66 -13.68 -5.04 9.03
N VAL A 67 -14.69 -4.22 9.30
CA VAL A 67 -15.07 -3.80 10.66
C VAL A 67 -15.99 -4.84 11.29
N THR A 68 -17.01 -5.25 10.56
CA THR A 68 -17.98 -6.26 11.05
C THR A 68 -17.56 -7.70 10.74
N ASN A 69 -16.51 -7.91 9.92
CA ASN A 69 -16.12 -9.19 9.33
C ASN A 69 -17.27 -9.85 8.54
N ALA A 70 -18.24 -9.06 8.09
CA ALA A 70 -19.35 -9.53 7.29
C ALA A 70 -18.89 -9.67 5.83
N TYR A 71 -19.20 -10.82 5.24
CA TYR A 71 -19.01 -11.09 3.83
C TYR A 71 -20.38 -11.23 3.19
N ASP A 72 -20.72 -10.26 2.35
CA ASP A 72 -21.97 -10.22 1.61
C ASP A 72 -21.73 -10.62 0.16
N LEU A 73 -22.55 -11.55 -0.32
CA LEU A 73 -22.52 -12.12 -1.66
C LEU A 73 -23.87 -11.91 -2.33
N SER A 74 -23.86 -11.34 -3.53
CA SER A 74 -25.03 -11.08 -4.36
C SER A 74 -24.79 -11.62 -5.76
N ILE A 75 -25.53 -12.64 -6.17
CA ILE A 75 -25.38 -13.30 -7.47
C ILE A 75 -26.67 -13.10 -8.25
N ASN A 76 -26.58 -12.49 -9.43
CA ASN A 76 -27.70 -12.48 -10.39
C ASN A 76 -27.50 -13.63 -11.37
N ALA A 77 -28.52 -14.46 -11.52
CA ALA A 77 -28.52 -15.58 -12.44
C ALA A 77 -29.89 -15.76 -13.11
N THR A 78 -29.92 -16.33 -14.30
CA THR A 78 -31.15 -16.80 -14.95
C THR A 78 -31.29 -18.30 -14.76
N THR A 79 -32.48 -18.74 -14.40
CA THR A 79 -32.80 -20.16 -14.18
C THR A 79 -33.29 -20.80 -15.47
N GLY A 80 -32.70 -21.94 -15.87
CA GLY A 80 -33.19 -22.73 -17.00
C GLY A 80 -34.34 -23.69 -16.65
N ILE A 81 -34.59 -23.91 -15.35
CA ILE A 81 -35.65 -24.81 -14.82
C ILE A 81 -36.43 -24.12 -13.71
N ALA A 82 -37.63 -24.63 -13.40
CA ALA A 82 -38.37 -24.18 -12.24
C ALA A 82 -37.67 -24.64 -10.95
N VAL A 83 -37.46 -23.71 -10.02
CA VAL A 83 -36.81 -23.99 -8.72
C VAL A 83 -37.88 -24.08 -7.65
N THR A 84 -38.00 -25.25 -7.04
CA THR A 84 -38.89 -25.49 -5.89
C THR A 84 -38.07 -25.85 -4.65
N GLU A 85 -38.64 -25.55 -3.48
CA GLU A 85 -37.99 -25.84 -2.19
C GLU A 85 -37.94 -27.34 -1.92
N LEU A 86 -39.07 -28.02 -2.11
CA LEU A 86 -39.18 -29.47 -2.02
C LEU A 86 -39.34 -30.07 -3.42
N ASN A 87 -38.83 -31.29 -3.58
CA ASN A 87 -39.15 -32.14 -4.72
C ASN A 87 -40.68 -32.37 -4.79
N PRO A 88 -41.31 -32.51 -5.97
CA PRO A 88 -42.71 -32.96 -6.11
C PRO A 88 -43.08 -34.20 -5.29
N GLU A 89 -42.12 -35.07 -4.97
CA GLU A 89 -42.30 -36.24 -4.11
C GLU A 89 -42.12 -35.96 -2.59
N LEU A 90 -41.84 -34.70 -2.21
CA LEU A 90 -41.73 -34.18 -0.83
C LEU A 90 -40.63 -34.83 0.05
N THR A 91 -39.63 -35.46 -0.56
CA THR A 91 -38.62 -36.25 0.18
C THR A 91 -37.29 -35.53 0.42
N VAL A 92 -36.93 -34.54 -0.40
CA VAL A 92 -35.61 -33.89 -0.38
C VAL A 92 -35.74 -32.40 -0.72
N TYR A 93 -34.96 -31.58 -0.02
CA TYR A 93 -34.90 -30.12 -0.19
C TYR A 93 -33.83 -29.73 -1.23
N SER A 94 -34.06 -28.66 -1.98
CA SER A 94 -32.99 -28.01 -2.75
C SER A 94 -32.03 -27.31 -1.78
N THR A 95 -30.73 -27.56 -1.94
CA THR A 95 -29.71 -27.08 -0.99
C THR A 95 -28.62 -26.27 -1.67
N ALA A 96 -28.16 -25.22 -1.02
CA ALA A 96 -26.98 -24.45 -1.36
C ALA A 96 -25.85 -24.74 -0.38
N ARG A 97 -24.63 -24.90 -0.90
CA ARG A 97 -23.42 -25.00 -0.11
C ARG A 97 -22.56 -23.78 -0.39
N THR A 98 -22.17 -23.11 0.67
CA THR A 98 -21.24 -21.99 0.62
C THR A 98 -19.97 -22.37 1.35
N GLU A 99 -18.85 -22.34 0.62
CA GLU A 99 -17.53 -22.64 1.15
C GLU A 99 -16.65 -21.40 1.03
N VAL A 100 -16.00 -21.04 2.13
CA VAL A 100 -15.03 -19.95 2.19
C VAL A 100 -13.72 -20.46 2.76
N ILE A 101 -12.68 -20.25 1.96
CA ILE A 101 -11.31 -20.59 2.29
C ILE A 101 -10.59 -19.26 2.54
N LEU A 102 -9.93 -19.16 3.68
CA LEU A 102 -9.10 -18.02 4.03
C LEU A 102 -7.64 -18.49 4.04
N GLY A 103 -6.88 -18.05 3.04
CA GLY A 103 -5.55 -18.59 2.74
C GLY A 103 -5.61 -20.07 2.36
N PHE A 104 -5.35 -20.95 3.33
CA PHE A 104 -5.32 -22.40 3.16
C PHE A 104 -6.34 -23.14 4.05
N GLN A 105 -7.05 -22.41 4.91
CA GLN A 105 -7.98 -22.99 5.86
C GLN A 105 -9.43 -22.73 5.42
N THR A 106 -10.26 -23.78 5.43
CA THR A 106 -11.72 -23.63 5.30
C THR A 106 -12.27 -23.04 6.59
N VAL A 107 -12.78 -21.82 6.50
CA VAL A 107 -13.28 -21.05 7.65
C VAL A 107 -14.79 -21.15 7.75
N TYR A 108 -15.46 -21.24 6.61
CA TYR A 108 -16.90 -21.38 6.52
C TYR A 108 -17.22 -22.47 5.50
N ASN A 109 -18.08 -23.41 5.88
CA ASN A 109 -18.51 -24.50 5.01
C ASN A 109 -19.87 -24.98 5.51
N GLU A 110 -20.92 -24.28 5.08
CA GLU A 110 -22.28 -24.55 5.51
C GLU A 110 -23.14 -24.98 4.33
N LEU A 111 -24.04 -25.94 4.59
CA LEU A 111 -25.02 -26.44 3.64
C LEU A 111 -26.40 -26.09 4.18
N GLN A 112 -27.14 -25.24 3.46
CA GLN A 112 -28.45 -24.74 3.85
C GLN A 112 -29.45 -24.98 2.71
N ALA A 113 -30.75 -24.87 2.97
CA ALA A 113 -31.76 -24.81 1.91
C ALA A 113 -31.45 -23.65 0.94
N LEU A 114 -31.74 -23.83 -0.35
CA LEU A 114 -31.47 -22.84 -1.40
C LEU A 114 -32.48 -21.67 -1.39
N CYS A 115 -33.74 -21.94 -1.04
CA CYS A 115 -34.82 -20.95 -1.12
C CYS A 115 -34.68 -19.70 -0.23
N PRO A 116 -34.13 -19.77 1.00
CA PRO A 116 -33.82 -18.58 1.80
C PRO A 116 -32.80 -17.65 1.15
N ASP A 117 -31.90 -18.20 0.32
CA ASP A 117 -30.86 -17.41 -0.35
C ASP A 117 -31.44 -16.66 -1.57
N ILE A 118 -32.63 -17.02 -2.06
CA ILE A 118 -33.31 -16.34 -3.16
C ILE A 118 -34.08 -15.12 -2.62
N ALA A 119 -33.71 -13.92 -3.05
CA ALA A 119 -34.30 -12.68 -2.54
C ALA A 119 -35.84 -12.57 -2.74
N ASN A 120 -36.36 -13.19 -3.80
CA ASN A 120 -37.79 -13.19 -4.13
C ASN A 120 -38.55 -14.41 -3.56
N GLY A 121 -37.87 -15.30 -2.82
CA GLY A 121 -38.40 -16.56 -2.35
C GLY A 121 -38.60 -17.62 -3.46
N CYS A 122 -39.07 -18.80 -3.03
CA CYS A 122 -39.48 -19.90 -3.91
C CYS A 122 -41.02 -20.02 -3.96
N PRO A 123 -41.62 -20.56 -5.04
CA PRO A 123 -40.99 -21.15 -6.23
C PRO A 123 -40.61 -20.11 -7.29
N VAL A 124 -39.56 -20.42 -8.08
CA VAL A 124 -39.14 -19.62 -9.23
C VAL A 124 -39.52 -20.33 -10.52
N ASN A 125 -40.16 -19.62 -11.44
CA ASN A 125 -40.51 -20.13 -12.77
C ASN A 125 -39.30 -20.17 -13.71
N GLU A 126 -39.36 -21.03 -14.71
CA GLU A 126 -38.36 -21.15 -15.78
C GLU A 126 -38.08 -19.81 -16.48
N ASN A 127 -36.83 -19.59 -16.86
CA ASN A 127 -36.34 -18.42 -17.60
C ASN A 127 -36.55 -17.08 -16.88
N LYS A 128 -36.64 -17.08 -15.54
CA LYS A 128 -36.65 -15.85 -14.74
C LYS A 128 -35.27 -15.54 -14.17
N THR A 129 -34.96 -14.25 -14.13
CA THR A 129 -33.80 -13.70 -13.40
C THR A 129 -34.05 -13.79 -11.91
N VAL A 130 -33.06 -14.29 -11.19
CA VAL A 130 -33.09 -14.48 -9.74
C VAL A 130 -31.84 -13.83 -9.16
N GLN A 131 -32.04 -13.14 -8.03
CA GLN A 131 -30.95 -12.63 -7.23
C GLN A 131 -30.78 -13.53 -6.00
N LEU A 132 -29.61 -14.15 -5.87
CA LEU A 132 -29.19 -14.89 -4.69
C LEU A 132 -28.42 -13.94 -3.77
N ARG A 133 -28.84 -13.81 -2.51
CA ARG A 133 -28.16 -13.00 -1.51
C ARG A 133 -27.77 -13.88 -0.33
N LYS A 134 -26.49 -13.85 0.02
CA LYS A 134 -25.94 -14.54 1.18
C LYS A 134 -25.05 -13.60 1.97
N SER A 135 -25.28 -13.51 3.27
CA SER A 135 -24.40 -12.81 4.19
C SER A 135 -23.97 -13.76 5.31
N PHE A 136 -22.69 -13.74 5.66
CA PHE A 136 -22.16 -14.51 6.78
C PHE A 136 -20.97 -13.78 7.40
N VAL A 137 -20.71 -14.06 8.67
CA VAL A 137 -19.57 -13.49 9.40
C VAL A 137 -18.42 -14.48 9.36
N LEU A 138 -17.23 -14.03 8.96
CA LEU A 138 -16.05 -14.87 8.86
C LEU A 138 -15.33 -14.99 10.23
N PRO A 139 -15.28 -16.18 10.86
CA PRO A 139 -14.45 -16.38 12.05
C PRO A 139 -12.95 -16.38 11.71
N GLY A 140 -12.08 -15.90 12.60
CA GLY A 140 -10.63 -16.06 12.44
C GLY A 140 -9.90 -14.99 11.61
N THR A 141 -10.43 -13.77 11.51
CA THR A 141 -9.80 -12.62 10.83
C THR A 141 -8.56 -12.04 11.56
N GLY A 142 -8.02 -12.76 12.56
CA GLY A 142 -6.81 -12.38 13.28
C GLY A 142 -5.50 -12.59 12.50
N LEU A 143 -5.56 -13.25 11.34
CA LEU A 143 -4.40 -13.42 10.46
C LEU A 143 -3.95 -12.08 9.87
N PRO A 144 -2.63 -11.84 9.72
CA PRO A 144 -2.12 -10.55 9.27
C PRO A 144 -2.55 -10.23 7.84
N PHE A 145 -2.51 -11.23 6.96
CA PHE A 145 -2.91 -11.15 5.56
C PHE A 145 -3.40 -12.54 5.11
N ALA A 146 -4.36 -12.57 4.20
CA ALA A 146 -4.86 -13.79 3.59
C ALA A 146 -5.60 -13.47 2.29
N ASP A 147 -5.80 -14.47 1.44
CA ASP A 147 -6.78 -14.37 0.36
C ASP A 147 -8.08 -15.03 0.79
N ILE A 148 -9.20 -14.35 0.57
CA ILE A 148 -10.54 -14.88 0.77
C ILE A 148 -11.00 -15.47 -0.57
N ILE A 149 -11.11 -16.79 -0.61
CA ILE A 149 -11.60 -17.54 -1.77
C ILE A 149 -12.98 -18.07 -1.40
N THR A 150 -13.97 -17.78 -2.23
CA THR A 150 -15.35 -18.19 -1.98
C THR A 150 -15.84 -19.07 -3.12
N ARG A 151 -16.60 -20.10 -2.76
CA ARG A 151 -17.25 -21.02 -3.69
C ARG A 151 -18.69 -21.23 -3.28
N TYR A 152 -19.59 -21.04 -4.23
CA TYR A 152 -21.03 -21.25 -4.04
C TYR A 152 -21.50 -22.36 -4.99
N THR A 153 -22.09 -23.41 -4.42
CA THR A 153 -22.67 -24.52 -5.18
C THR A 153 -24.12 -24.74 -4.82
N ALA A 154 -24.99 -24.84 -5.82
CA ALA A 154 -26.40 -25.19 -5.64
C ALA A 154 -26.65 -26.62 -6.11
N TYR A 155 -27.34 -27.41 -5.31
CA TYR A 155 -27.67 -28.80 -5.58
C TYR A 155 -29.17 -29.00 -5.80
N PRO A 156 -29.55 -29.93 -6.70
CA PRO A 156 -30.94 -30.29 -6.92
C PRO A 156 -31.58 -30.91 -5.70
N SER A 157 -32.91 -30.77 -5.62
CA SER A 157 -33.76 -31.51 -4.69
C SER A 157 -33.91 -33.00 -5.07
N THR A 158 -33.27 -33.50 -6.13
CA THR A 158 -33.46 -34.87 -6.63
C THR A 158 -32.45 -35.89 -6.06
N GLY A 159 -31.71 -35.54 -5.00
CA GLY A 159 -30.85 -36.47 -4.24
C GLY A 159 -29.58 -36.99 -4.94
N ASN A 160 -29.55 -37.08 -6.28
CA ASN A 160 -28.45 -37.64 -7.08
C ASN A 160 -28.14 -36.84 -8.37
N GLY A 161 -28.47 -35.55 -8.41
CA GLY A 161 -28.24 -34.71 -9.59
C GLY A 161 -26.92 -33.94 -9.54
N SER A 162 -26.36 -33.63 -10.72
CA SER A 162 -25.26 -32.67 -10.87
C SER A 162 -25.65 -31.32 -10.26
N ALA A 163 -24.67 -30.59 -9.73
CA ALA A 163 -24.90 -29.26 -9.17
C ALA A 163 -25.55 -28.36 -10.24
N TRP A 164 -26.68 -27.73 -9.89
CA TRP A 164 -27.39 -26.79 -10.75
C TRP A 164 -26.56 -25.55 -11.07
N ALA A 165 -25.74 -25.14 -10.11
CA ALA A 165 -24.80 -24.03 -10.24
C ALA A 165 -23.52 -24.34 -9.47
N CYS A 166 -22.37 -24.04 -10.05
CA CYS A 166 -21.09 -23.98 -9.34
C CYS A 166 -20.39 -22.69 -9.75
N VAL A 167 -20.22 -21.78 -8.81
CA VAL A 167 -19.54 -20.50 -9.03
C VAL A 167 -18.36 -20.44 -8.08
N ALA A 168 -17.17 -20.37 -8.64
CA ALA A 168 -15.96 -20.04 -7.91
C ALA A 168 -15.64 -18.56 -8.17
N PHE A 169 -15.50 -17.80 -7.11
CA PHE A 169 -15.20 -16.37 -7.19
C PHE A 169 -13.69 -16.16 -7.17
N ALA A 170 -13.19 -15.17 -7.91
CA ALA A 170 -11.77 -14.84 -7.89
C ALA A 170 -11.31 -14.48 -6.46
N PRO A 171 -10.09 -14.76 -6.00
CA PRO A 171 -9.68 -14.40 -4.64
C PRO A 171 -9.84 -12.90 -4.36
N ILE A 172 -10.10 -12.56 -3.10
CA ILE A 172 -10.05 -11.19 -2.57
C ILE A 172 -8.88 -11.08 -1.60
N GLY A 173 -8.02 -10.09 -1.79
CA GLY A 173 -6.93 -9.81 -0.85
C GLY A 173 -7.48 -9.23 0.45
N TYR A 174 -7.14 -9.84 1.57
CA TYR A 174 -7.40 -9.34 2.92
C TYR A 174 -6.11 -8.96 3.62
N LEU A 175 -6.10 -7.77 4.22
CA LEU A 175 -5.03 -7.30 5.08
C LEU A 175 -5.67 -6.75 6.35
N ASN A 176 -5.23 -7.24 7.50
CA ASN A 176 -5.78 -6.79 8.77
C ASN A 176 -5.30 -5.35 9.08
N PRO A 177 -6.20 -4.42 9.43
CA PRO A 177 -5.84 -3.01 9.63
C PRO A 177 -4.86 -2.78 10.79
N VAL A 178 -4.87 -3.65 11.81
CA VAL A 178 -3.91 -3.58 12.92
C VAL A 178 -2.51 -3.94 12.43
N TRP A 179 -2.38 -5.03 11.69
CA TRP A 179 -1.10 -5.50 11.14
C TRP A 179 -0.56 -4.56 10.07
N GLN A 180 -1.42 -3.96 9.27
CA GLN A 180 -1.03 -2.92 8.32
C GLN A 180 -0.31 -1.76 9.02
N LYS A 181 -0.86 -1.26 10.13
CA LYS A 181 -0.24 -0.22 10.95
C LYS A 181 1.10 -0.69 11.51
N VAL A 182 1.17 -1.93 12.01
CA VAL A 182 2.43 -2.52 12.51
C VAL A 182 3.51 -2.53 11.42
N PHE A 183 3.22 -3.05 10.22
CA PHE A 183 4.22 -3.10 9.13
C PHE A 183 4.66 -1.71 8.66
N LEU A 184 3.72 -0.76 8.58
CA LEU A 184 4.02 0.63 8.22
C LEU A 184 4.97 1.28 9.22
N TYR A 185 4.60 1.28 10.51
CA TYR A 185 5.39 1.94 11.55
C TYR A 185 6.70 1.23 11.83
N LEU A 186 6.75 -0.10 11.74
CA LEU A 186 7.97 -0.87 11.92
C LEU A 186 9.02 -0.50 10.87
N SER A 187 8.62 -0.45 9.59
CA SER A 187 9.53 -0.10 8.50
C SER A 187 10.06 1.32 8.64
N ILE A 188 9.16 2.29 8.85
CA ILE A 188 9.53 3.70 9.06
C ILE A 188 10.43 3.85 10.29
N SER A 189 10.13 3.16 11.39
CA SER A 189 10.93 3.19 12.61
C SER A 189 12.35 2.67 12.37
N PHE A 190 12.52 1.58 11.62
CA PHE A 190 13.85 1.09 11.26
C PHE A 190 14.61 2.09 10.40
N THR A 191 13.95 2.72 9.43
CA THR A 191 14.56 3.76 8.58
C THR A 191 15.01 4.97 9.41
N VAL A 192 14.17 5.49 10.31
CA VAL A 192 14.51 6.61 11.19
C VAL A 192 15.65 6.24 12.16
N PHE A 193 15.59 5.04 12.74
CA PHE A 193 16.64 4.55 13.63
C PHE A 193 17.99 4.42 12.90
N ALA A 194 18.00 3.84 11.70
CA ALA A 194 19.22 3.72 10.88
C ALA A 194 19.77 5.10 10.48
N ALA A 195 18.90 6.07 10.15
CA ALA A 195 19.31 7.44 9.89
C ALA A 195 19.97 8.09 11.11
N LEU A 196 19.38 7.90 12.29
CA LEU A 196 19.88 8.45 13.54
C LEU A 196 21.24 7.84 13.91
N VAL A 197 21.39 6.51 13.82
CA VAL A 197 22.68 5.83 14.05
C VAL A 197 23.75 6.30 13.07
N SER A 198 23.40 6.43 11.79
CA SER A 198 24.32 6.93 10.74
C SER A 198 24.79 8.35 11.03
N LEU A 199 23.86 9.20 11.47
CA LEU A 199 24.12 10.60 11.81
C LEU A 199 24.97 10.70 13.09
N ILE A 200 24.69 9.94 14.14
CA ILE A 200 25.52 9.88 15.35
C ILE A 200 26.93 9.40 15.00
N SER A 201 27.06 8.35 14.20
CA SER A 201 28.34 7.82 13.75
C SER A 201 29.19 8.89 13.05
N CYS A 202 28.58 9.69 12.17
CA CYS A 202 29.27 10.79 11.48
C CYS A 202 29.84 11.86 12.43
N PHE A 203 29.15 12.18 13.54
CA PHE A 203 29.64 13.15 14.52
C PHE A 203 30.49 12.56 15.65
N ALA A 204 30.41 11.25 15.88
CA ALA A 204 31.13 10.56 16.94
C ALA A 204 32.52 10.07 16.50
N THR A 205 32.76 9.87 15.19
CA THR A 205 34.09 9.52 14.67
C THR A 205 35.07 10.67 14.86
N VAL A 206 36.24 10.32 15.41
CA VAL A 206 37.17 11.18 16.16
C VAL A 206 38.13 11.99 15.27
N SER A 207 38.23 13.28 15.59
CA SER A 207 39.27 14.32 15.37
C SER A 207 40.14 14.43 14.10
N ASN A 208 40.34 13.40 13.27
CA ASN A 208 41.36 13.43 12.20
C ASN A 208 40.89 12.88 10.83
N THR A 209 39.59 12.64 10.64
CA THR A 209 39.03 12.24 9.34
C THR A 209 37.99 13.24 8.88
N ASP A 210 38.01 13.57 7.60
CA ASP A 210 37.15 14.58 7.00
C ASP A 210 35.67 14.25 7.24
N HIS A 211 34.97 15.19 7.87
CA HIS A 211 33.55 15.10 8.18
C HIS A 211 32.71 15.30 6.92
N ASP A 212 32.75 14.35 6.00
CA ASP A 212 32.04 14.47 4.74
C ASP A 212 30.62 13.90 4.84
N LEU A 213 29.64 14.75 4.51
CA LEU A 213 28.24 14.35 4.37
C LEU A 213 28.07 13.28 3.27
N LEU A 214 29.00 13.20 2.32
CA LEU A 214 29.02 12.16 1.30
C LEU A 214 29.32 10.78 1.90
N LEU A 215 30.11 10.69 2.98
CA LEU A 215 30.23 9.45 3.74
C LEU A 215 28.91 9.09 4.44
N LEU A 216 28.05 10.05 4.79
CA LEU A 216 26.72 9.78 5.39
C LEU A 216 25.75 9.16 4.37
N THR A 217 25.83 9.54 3.09
CA THR A 217 24.83 9.17 2.09
C THR A 217 25.23 8.06 1.14
N SER A 218 26.51 7.96 0.73
CA SER A 218 26.91 7.06 -0.36
C SER A 218 27.88 5.95 0.03
N ASN A 219 28.28 5.84 1.31
CA ASN A 219 29.30 4.88 1.77
C ASN A 219 30.59 4.90 0.90
N TYR A 220 30.83 6.00 0.18
CA TYR A 220 31.86 6.11 -0.83
C TYR A 220 33.24 6.13 -0.16
N CYS A 221 34.16 5.31 -0.67
CA CYS A 221 35.54 5.19 -0.18
C CYS A 221 35.69 4.65 1.27
N MET A 222 34.74 3.86 1.77
CA MET A 222 34.88 3.17 3.07
C MET A 222 35.51 1.78 2.87
N LEU A 223 36.45 1.38 3.75
CA LEU A 223 37.01 0.03 3.71
C LEU A 223 35.90 -1.02 3.88
N PRO A 224 35.96 -2.17 3.19
CA PRO A 224 34.90 -3.19 3.23
C PRO A 224 34.61 -3.74 4.64
N ALA A 225 35.60 -3.71 5.55
CA ALA A 225 35.41 -4.08 6.95
C ALA A 225 34.59 -3.03 7.74
N ALA A 226 34.76 -1.74 7.42
CA ALA A 226 34.02 -0.64 8.04
C ALA A 226 32.60 -0.51 7.44
N LEU A 227 32.42 -0.89 6.17
CA LEU A 227 31.12 -0.96 5.49
C LEU A 227 30.19 -1.99 6.18
N ARG A 228 30.72 -3.18 6.51
CA ARG A 228 29.96 -4.25 7.17
C ARG A 228 29.47 -3.90 8.58
N LEU A 229 30.15 -2.98 9.27
CA LEU A 229 29.73 -2.53 10.60
C LEU A 229 28.60 -1.49 10.54
N ARG A 230 28.35 -0.91 9.37
CA ARG A 230 27.40 0.19 9.15
C ARG A 230 26.12 -0.24 8.42
N THR A 231 26.07 -1.46 7.92
CA THR A 231 24.88 -2.04 7.27
C THR A 231 23.93 -2.65 8.30
N PRO A 232 22.61 -2.42 8.18
CA PRO A 232 21.95 -1.66 7.11
C PRO A 232 22.02 -0.14 7.34
N GLY A 233 22.39 0.62 6.31
CA GLY A 233 22.32 2.08 6.30
C GLY A 233 20.90 2.59 6.03
N PHE A 234 20.66 3.89 6.22
CA PHE A 234 19.37 4.52 5.91
C PHE A 234 18.91 4.29 4.47
N PHE A 235 19.80 4.55 3.50
CA PHE A 235 19.49 4.38 2.08
C PHE A 235 19.29 2.91 1.71
N ASP A 236 20.03 1.98 2.33
CA ASP A 236 19.84 0.54 2.10
C ASP A 236 18.41 0.12 2.43
N ILE A 237 17.87 0.56 3.57
CA ILE A 237 16.49 0.25 3.98
C ILE A 237 15.47 0.86 3.01
N ILE A 238 15.70 2.09 2.55
CA ILE A 238 14.85 2.72 1.53
C ILE A 238 14.87 1.91 0.23
N TYR A 239 16.05 1.48 -0.23
CA TYR A 239 16.18 0.67 -1.45
C TYR A 239 15.47 -0.68 -1.31
N TYR A 240 15.54 -1.33 -0.15
CA TYR A 240 14.76 -2.56 0.10
C TYR A 240 13.26 -2.31 0.04
N CYS A 241 12.77 -1.21 0.63
CA CYS A 241 11.35 -0.85 0.55
C CYS A 241 10.93 -0.54 -0.90
N GLN A 242 11.76 0.18 -1.65
CA GLN A 242 11.54 0.46 -3.06
C GLN A 242 11.50 -0.83 -3.89
N PHE A 243 12.41 -1.78 -3.62
CA PHE A 243 12.37 -3.08 -4.28
C PHE A 243 11.05 -3.82 -4.03
N VAL A 244 10.56 -3.82 -2.79
CA VAL A 244 9.26 -4.43 -2.41
C VAL A 244 8.09 -3.76 -3.14
N VAL A 245 8.13 -2.44 -3.32
CA VAL A 245 7.09 -1.73 -4.09
C VAL A 245 7.16 -2.10 -5.57
N VAL A 246 8.35 -2.11 -6.17
CA VAL A 246 8.53 -2.48 -7.58
C VAL A 246 8.05 -3.90 -7.83
N SER A 247 8.30 -4.84 -6.93
CA SER A 247 7.79 -6.21 -7.07
C SER A 247 6.26 -6.28 -7.01
N GLY A 248 5.60 -5.38 -6.29
CA GLY A 248 4.14 -5.23 -6.27
C GLY A 248 3.53 -4.65 -7.55
N LEU A 249 4.32 -3.93 -8.35
CA LEU A 249 3.88 -3.36 -9.63
C LEU A 249 3.93 -4.36 -10.80
N LEU A 250 4.62 -5.49 -10.62
CA LEU A 250 4.76 -6.52 -11.64
C LEU A 250 3.42 -7.21 -11.88
N THR A 251 3.10 -7.49 -13.15
CA THR A 251 1.94 -8.30 -13.54
C THR A 251 2.30 -9.79 -13.40
N LEU A 252 2.33 -10.26 -12.15
CA LEU A 252 2.50 -11.67 -11.78
C LEU A 252 1.21 -12.18 -11.13
N ASP A 253 0.89 -13.46 -11.32
CA ASP A 253 -0.21 -14.15 -10.65
C ASP A 253 0.12 -14.43 -9.17
N TYR A 254 0.45 -13.37 -8.45
CA TYR A 254 0.57 -13.43 -7.00
C TYR A 254 -0.81 -13.47 -6.33
N PRO A 255 -0.86 -13.98 -5.09
CA PRO A 255 -2.02 -13.81 -4.22
C PRO A 255 -2.51 -12.36 -4.19
N ARG A 256 -3.81 -12.15 -4.09
CA ARG A 256 -4.43 -10.82 -4.19
C ARG A 256 -4.09 -9.92 -3.00
N PHE A 257 -3.72 -10.48 -1.85
CA PHE A 257 -3.19 -9.73 -0.72
C PHE A 257 -1.81 -9.12 -0.98
N TYR A 258 -1.02 -9.64 -1.92
CA TYR A 258 0.35 -9.21 -2.16
C TYR A 258 0.47 -7.73 -2.57
N PRO A 259 -0.26 -7.22 -3.58
CA PRO A 259 -0.25 -5.79 -3.91
C PRO A 259 -0.76 -4.91 -2.75
N LEU A 260 -1.67 -5.40 -1.91
CA LEU A 260 -2.11 -4.68 -0.70
C LEU A 260 -0.99 -4.57 0.33
N PHE A 261 -0.18 -5.62 0.49
CA PHE A 261 0.97 -5.61 1.40
C PHE A 261 2.09 -4.72 0.89
N THR A 262 2.46 -4.81 -0.39
CA THR A 262 3.53 -3.99 -0.97
C THR A 262 3.13 -2.51 -1.01
N SER A 263 1.82 -2.20 -1.10
CA SER A 263 1.33 -0.83 -1.03
C SER A 263 1.75 -0.15 0.28
N ILE A 264 1.89 -0.87 1.39
CA ILE A 264 2.34 -0.33 2.70
C ILE A 264 3.69 0.39 2.57
N PHE A 265 4.56 -0.06 1.68
CA PHE A 265 5.90 0.48 1.48
C PHE A 265 5.95 1.62 0.46
N SER A 266 4.81 2.05 -0.10
CA SER A 266 4.75 3.09 -1.15
C SER A 266 5.38 4.42 -0.74
N TRP A 267 5.44 4.70 0.58
CA TRP A 267 6.11 5.88 1.14
C TRP A 267 7.59 5.99 0.73
N SER A 268 8.27 4.87 0.44
CA SER A 268 9.69 4.89 0.01
C SER A 268 9.88 5.46 -1.40
N PHE A 269 8.82 5.49 -2.21
CA PHE A 269 8.75 6.19 -3.50
C PHE A 269 8.04 7.54 -3.41
N LEU A 270 7.68 7.99 -2.20
CA LEU A 270 6.86 9.18 -1.98
C LEU A 270 5.49 9.09 -2.67
N LEU A 271 4.99 7.86 -2.88
CA LEU A 271 3.65 7.61 -3.40
C LEU A 271 2.66 7.67 -2.24
N VAL A 272 2.19 8.88 -1.98
CA VAL A 272 1.21 9.21 -0.93
C VAL A 272 -0.09 9.63 -1.61
N PRO A 273 -1.27 9.21 -1.11
CA PRO A 273 -2.54 9.72 -1.60
C PRO A 273 -2.57 11.24 -1.45
N ALA A 274 -2.87 11.92 -2.55
CA ALA A 274 -2.76 13.36 -2.65
C ALA A 274 -4.15 13.96 -2.83
N ASP A 275 -4.95 13.94 -1.76
CA ASP A 275 -6.31 14.52 -1.74
C ASP A 275 -6.32 16.03 -2.07
N TRP A 276 -5.17 16.68 -1.93
CA TRP A 276 -4.96 18.09 -2.23
C TRP A 276 -4.71 18.38 -3.72
N ILE A 277 -4.43 17.35 -4.53
CA ILE A 277 -4.31 17.47 -5.98
C ILE A 277 -5.69 17.19 -6.56
N GLN A 278 -6.34 18.23 -7.10
CA GLN A 278 -7.63 18.04 -7.77
C GLN A 278 -7.46 17.07 -8.94
N ASN A 279 -8.23 15.98 -8.92
CA ASN A 279 -8.24 14.97 -9.98
C ASN A 279 -8.48 15.60 -11.36
N ASP A 280 -9.30 16.65 -11.43
CA ASP A 280 -9.56 17.42 -12.66
C ASP A 280 -8.29 17.98 -13.31
N ILE A 281 -7.28 18.39 -12.53
CA ILE A 281 -6.02 18.92 -13.07
C ILE A 281 -5.17 17.79 -13.65
N VAL A 282 -5.11 16.66 -12.96
CA VAL A 282 -4.37 15.47 -13.41
C VAL A 282 -4.99 14.94 -14.69
N ASP A 283 -6.32 14.79 -14.70
CA ASP A 283 -7.06 14.33 -15.86
C ASP A 283 -6.99 15.33 -17.02
N ALA A 284 -7.00 16.65 -16.77
CA ALA A 284 -6.79 17.65 -17.82
C ALA A 284 -5.38 17.61 -18.43
N ILE A 285 -4.35 17.33 -17.62
CA ILE A 285 -2.98 17.17 -18.12
C ILE A 285 -2.87 15.92 -18.97
N PHE A 286 -3.40 14.78 -18.52
CA PHE A 286 -3.24 13.50 -19.21
C PHE A 286 -4.23 13.27 -20.35
N SER A 287 -5.48 13.75 -20.25
CA SER A 287 -6.48 13.67 -21.33
C SER A 287 -6.05 14.42 -22.59
N LYS A 288 -5.20 15.45 -22.46
CA LYS A 288 -4.65 16.19 -23.61
C LYS A 288 -3.63 15.38 -24.42
N TRP A 289 -3.03 14.35 -23.83
CA TRP A 289 -2.02 13.50 -24.49
C TRP A 289 -2.55 12.11 -24.85
N VAL A 290 -3.77 11.76 -24.41
CA VAL A 290 -4.46 10.55 -24.85
C VAL A 290 -5.34 10.91 -26.05
N PRO A 291 -5.05 10.43 -27.27
CA PRO A 291 -5.90 10.71 -28.42
C PRO A 291 -7.32 10.18 -28.15
N THR A 292 -8.31 11.06 -28.32
CA THR A 292 -9.75 10.77 -28.21
C THR A 292 -10.27 9.95 -29.40
N SER A 293 -9.47 9.01 -29.89
CA SER A 293 -9.93 7.96 -30.78
C SER A 293 -10.04 6.69 -29.96
N ASP A 294 -11.30 6.32 -29.72
CA ASP A 294 -11.74 4.94 -29.49
C ASP A 294 -10.79 3.95 -30.20
N GLU A 295 -10.36 2.89 -29.48
CA GLU A 295 -9.60 1.69 -29.94
C GLU A 295 -8.12 1.47 -29.57
N GLN A 296 -7.38 2.35 -28.90
CA GLN A 296 -6.05 1.96 -28.35
C GLN A 296 -5.71 2.57 -26.97
N GLY A 297 -6.69 2.69 -26.09
CA GLY A 297 -6.37 2.66 -24.66
C GLY A 297 -5.82 1.27 -24.34
N VAL A 298 -4.55 1.16 -23.94
CA VAL A 298 -4.03 -0.10 -23.38
C VAL A 298 -4.97 -0.45 -22.24
N ASN A 299 -5.67 -1.59 -22.34
CA ASN A 299 -6.56 -2.03 -21.29
C ASN A 299 -5.72 -2.38 -20.06
N VAL A 300 -5.56 -1.41 -19.16
CA VAL A 300 -4.76 -1.55 -17.93
C VAL A 300 -5.56 -2.31 -16.84
N VAL A 301 -6.82 -2.67 -17.12
CA VAL A 301 -7.68 -3.43 -16.21
C VAL A 301 -7.08 -4.82 -16.00
N GLY A 302 -6.76 -5.13 -14.74
CA GLY A 302 -6.17 -6.41 -14.34
C GLY A 302 -4.63 -6.47 -14.36
N THR A 303 -3.93 -5.40 -14.76
CA THR A 303 -2.46 -5.33 -14.64
C THR A 303 -2.02 -5.13 -13.18
N GLY A 304 -0.81 -5.58 -12.82
CA GLY A 304 -0.27 -5.44 -11.45
C GLY A 304 -0.21 -3.97 -11.00
N MET A 305 0.15 -3.06 -11.90
CA MET A 305 0.21 -1.63 -11.65
C MET A 305 -1.16 -1.01 -11.32
N ASN A 306 -2.25 -1.44 -11.96
CA ASN A 306 -3.61 -0.95 -11.65
C ASN A 306 -4.12 -1.50 -10.32
N VAL A 307 -3.86 -2.78 -10.04
CA VAL A 307 -4.22 -3.37 -8.73
C VAL A 307 -3.46 -2.68 -7.60
N PHE A 308 -2.18 -2.36 -7.81
CA PHE A 308 -1.37 -1.61 -6.86
C PHE A 308 -1.85 -0.16 -6.71
N SER A 309 -2.26 0.51 -7.79
CA SER A 309 -2.75 1.89 -7.74
C SER A 309 -4.05 2.02 -6.95
N GLN A 310 -4.97 1.06 -7.13
CA GLN A 310 -6.15 0.94 -6.29
C GLN A 310 -5.79 0.71 -4.82
N ALA A 311 -4.73 -0.06 -4.53
CA ALA A 311 -4.27 -0.31 -3.16
C ALA A 311 -3.58 0.89 -2.48
N VAL A 312 -3.03 1.83 -3.25
CA VAL A 312 -2.42 3.08 -2.74
C VAL A 312 -3.41 4.26 -2.76
N ASP A 313 -4.58 4.06 -3.36
CA ASP A 313 -5.60 5.09 -3.60
C ASP A 313 -5.08 6.26 -4.47
N ILE A 314 -4.38 5.91 -5.54
CA ILE A 314 -3.88 6.87 -6.53
C ILE A 314 -4.25 6.35 -7.92
N SER A 315 -4.62 7.24 -8.84
CA SER A 315 -4.81 6.86 -10.23
C SER A 315 -3.48 6.45 -10.87
N VAL A 316 -3.49 5.46 -11.78
CA VAL A 316 -2.28 5.00 -12.49
C VAL A 316 -1.54 6.17 -13.16
N ASN A 317 -2.29 7.10 -13.76
CA ASN A 317 -1.75 8.29 -14.41
C ASN A 317 -1.14 9.28 -13.41
N GLY A 318 -1.67 9.32 -12.17
CA GLY A 318 -1.20 10.21 -11.10
C GLY A 318 0.12 9.79 -10.45
N PHE A 319 0.59 8.56 -10.64
CA PHE A 319 1.82 8.08 -9.98
C PHE A 319 3.06 8.92 -10.28
N PHE A 320 3.29 9.23 -11.56
CA PHE A 320 4.46 10.00 -11.94
C PHE A 320 4.39 11.44 -11.40
N ILE A 321 3.22 12.07 -11.48
CA ILE A 321 3.01 13.46 -11.05
C ILE A 321 3.12 13.58 -9.53
N THR A 322 2.49 12.67 -8.78
CA THR A 322 2.57 12.66 -7.31
C THR A 322 4.03 12.48 -6.86
N ALA A 323 4.74 11.49 -7.39
CA ALA A 323 6.15 11.26 -7.07
C ALA A 323 7.02 12.48 -7.42
N LEU A 324 6.81 13.09 -8.59
CA LEU A 324 7.56 14.27 -9.03
C LEU A 324 7.29 15.49 -8.14
N LEU A 325 6.03 15.74 -7.76
CA LEU A 325 5.65 16.86 -6.91
C LEU A 325 6.22 16.71 -5.50
N TYR A 326 6.12 15.53 -4.89
CA TYR A 326 6.73 15.29 -3.59
C TYR A 326 8.25 15.39 -3.64
N PHE A 327 8.88 14.89 -4.71
CA PHE A 327 10.32 15.06 -4.91
C PHE A 327 10.71 16.54 -5.03
N ALA A 328 9.99 17.31 -5.84
CA ALA A 328 10.22 18.74 -6.00
C ALA A 328 10.00 19.51 -4.68
N LEU A 329 8.98 19.15 -3.91
CA LEU A 329 8.71 19.72 -2.58
C LEU A 329 9.86 19.44 -1.61
N ILE A 330 10.39 18.21 -1.60
CA ILE A 330 11.52 17.85 -0.74
C ILE A 330 12.79 18.58 -1.15
N VAL A 331 13.09 18.65 -2.45
CA VAL A 331 14.25 19.38 -2.97
C VAL A 331 14.15 20.88 -2.67
N THR A 332 12.98 21.49 -2.87
CA THR A 332 12.74 22.90 -2.54
C THR A 332 12.84 23.15 -1.03
N ALA A 333 12.28 22.28 -0.19
CA ALA A 333 12.43 22.38 1.27
C ALA A 333 13.89 22.24 1.73
N ALA A 334 14.63 21.27 1.17
CA ALA A 334 16.04 21.06 1.49
C ALA A 334 16.91 22.24 1.06
N THR A 335 16.70 22.77 -0.14
CA THR A 335 17.40 23.95 -0.64
C THR A 335 17.07 25.21 0.17
N CYS A 336 15.81 25.42 0.54
CA CYS A 336 15.39 26.49 1.44
C CYS A 336 16.05 26.37 2.82
N LEU A 337 16.09 25.17 3.41
CA LEU A 337 16.73 24.92 4.71
C LEU A 337 18.24 25.20 4.64
N CYS A 338 18.92 24.70 3.60
CA CYS A 338 20.33 24.98 3.36
C CYS A 338 20.58 26.48 3.17
N GLY A 339 19.72 27.17 2.43
CA GLY A 339 19.76 28.62 2.22
C GLY A 339 19.59 29.40 3.54
N ALA A 340 18.62 29.02 4.37
CA ALA A 340 18.37 29.63 5.66
C ALA A 340 19.55 29.42 6.64
N LEU A 341 20.14 28.22 6.65
CA LEU A 341 21.36 27.94 7.43
C LEU A 341 22.54 28.79 6.95
N CYS A 342 22.75 28.90 5.64
CA CYS A 342 23.80 29.75 5.07
C CYS A 342 23.59 31.23 5.44
N ALA A 343 22.36 31.73 5.31
CA ALA A 343 22.01 33.10 5.68
C ALA A 343 22.19 33.36 7.18
N GLY A 344 21.80 32.41 8.04
CA GLY A 344 22.02 32.48 9.49
C GLY A 344 23.50 32.56 9.86
N VAL A 345 24.35 31.74 9.23
CA VAL A 345 25.80 31.80 9.44
C VAL A 345 26.39 33.11 8.89
N ALA A 346 25.89 33.64 7.78
CA ALA A 346 26.30 34.93 7.24
C ALA A 346 25.95 36.11 8.17
N LEU A 347 24.76 36.09 8.79
CA LEU A 347 24.36 37.09 9.77
C LEU A 347 25.22 37.01 11.05
N LEU A 348 25.48 35.81 11.55
CA LEU A 348 26.34 35.60 12.71
C LEU A 348 27.80 36.00 12.46
N SER A 349 28.30 35.82 11.23
CA SER A 349 29.65 36.24 10.84
C SER A 349 29.78 37.77 10.78
N ARG A 350 28.73 38.49 10.36
CA ARG A 350 28.69 39.96 10.42
C ARG A 350 28.73 40.49 11.85
N VAL A 351 28.04 39.83 12.78
CA VAL A 351 27.98 40.26 14.20
C VAL A 351 29.26 39.88 14.97
N SER A 352 29.95 38.79 14.59
CA SER A 352 31.14 38.31 15.31
C SER A 352 32.21 37.72 14.36
N PRO A 353 32.93 38.58 13.61
CA PRO A 353 33.81 38.17 12.52
C PRO A 353 34.98 37.30 12.97
N PHE A 354 35.55 37.56 14.15
CA PHE A 354 36.71 36.83 14.68
C PHE A 354 36.45 35.37 15.03
N ARG A 355 35.18 34.93 15.13
CA ARG A 355 34.84 33.57 15.58
C ARG A 355 34.18 32.70 14.51
N PHE A 356 33.48 33.31 13.55
CA PHE A 356 32.69 32.58 12.55
C PHE A 356 33.11 32.80 11.09
N GLY A 357 34.03 33.72 10.81
CA GLY A 357 34.51 33.98 9.43
C GLY A 357 35.07 32.73 8.75
N GLY A 358 35.81 31.89 9.49
CA GLY A 358 36.34 30.62 8.98
C GLY A 358 35.28 29.53 8.75
N GLN A 359 34.18 29.54 9.52
CA GLN A 359 33.09 28.57 9.33
C GLN A 359 32.18 28.93 8.15
N PHE A 360 31.92 30.23 7.94
CA PHE A 360 31.15 30.69 6.78
C PHE A 360 31.79 30.27 5.45
N ARG A 361 33.12 30.39 5.33
CA ARG A 361 33.85 29.97 4.12
C ARG A 361 33.77 28.46 3.86
N LYS A 362 33.79 27.63 4.92
CA LYS A 362 33.62 26.17 4.80
C LYS A 362 32.21 25.77 4.38
N VAL A 363 31.20 26.42 4.96
CA VAL A 363 29.79 26.17 4.60
C VAL A 363 29.53 26.64 3.17
N GLY A 364 29.94 27.86 2.79
CA GLY A 364 29.77 28.37 1.43
C GLY A 364 30.45 27.50 0.36
N ASN A 365 31.66 26.99 0.65
CA ASN A 365 32.34 26.08 -0.26
C ASN A 365 31.63 24.72 -0.41
N PHE A 366 30.98 24.24 0.65
CA PHE A 366 30.16 23.03 0.62
C PHE A 366 28.89 23.23 -0.21
N THR A 367 28.18 24.35 -0.03
CA THR A 367 26.92 24.62 -0.74
C THR A 367 27.11 24.87 -2.23
N ILE A 368 28.24 25.46 -2.63
CA ILE A 368 28.56 25.77 -4.04
C ILE A 368 29.31 24.59 -4.71
N GLY A 369 29.73 23.57 -3.94
CA GLY A 369 30.45 22.42 -4.48
C GLY A 369 31.88 22.73 -4.94
N THR A 370 32.55 23.70 -4.32
CA THR A 370 33.88 24.18 -4.74
C THR A 370 35.05 23.47 -4.04
N TYR A 371 34.82 22.29 -3.46
CA TYR A 371 35.92 21.43 -3.02
C TYR A 371 36.55 20.76 -4.25
N THR A 372 37.52 21.44 -4.86
CA THR A 372 38.60 20.76 -5.57
C THR A 372 39.40 19.98 -4.54
N PHE A 373 39.15 18.68 -4.46
CA PHE A 373 40.09 17.77 -3.80
C PHE A 373 41.44 17.93 -4.49
N PRO A 374 42.55 18.14 -3.74
CA PRO A 374 43.85 17.85 -4.31
C PRO A 374 43.86 16.35 -4.61
N LEU A 375 43.81 16.00 -5.89
CA LEU A 375 44.16 14.68 -6.39
C LEU A 375 45.56 14.37 -5.85
N PHE A 376 45.64 13.36 -4.98
CA PHE A 376 46.87 12.61 -4.75
C PHE A 376 46.94 11.48 -5.75
#